data_AF-A0A535TGE4-F1
#
_entry.id   AF-A0A535TGE4-F1
#
_cell.length_a   1.000
_cell.length_b   1.000
_cell.length_c   1.000
_cell.angle_alpha   90.00
_cell.angle_beta   90.00
_cell.angle_gamma   90.00
#
_symmetry.space_group_name_H-M   'P 1'
#
loop_
_entity.id
_entity.type
_entity.pdbx_description
1 polymer ?
#
loop_
_entity_poly.entity_id
_entity_poly.type
_entity_poly.pdbx_seq_one_letter_code
_entity_poly.pdbx_strand_id
1 'polypeptide(L)'
;MRTRSAASLRDNVFAAFITAGDETVRTGAGERGPLGNDPGGGGAGTPRLTPRQAQILELAAAGLSDKEIARRLDVTHRTVRTHFEKLYEQRGIRNRAQAIAIWSRRPTQGHRTRPADECPYPKPFPPGFAECTAYQATQMITLDISHRPLGAVWTCRHLESRLMPNTDYRWYGACVIGDAEARRLWSQSVGPGRLYEISQVRQEVSALSGPYIQRLMELKTAQQAAPERGGSVSVADAQQRARAISHQINGVVDEFMTDIAHLLQERKAVLDQLHLPLRACLQLIRIAIDRFVQQGLTEPEWEVPDEVLTLFPDDIRSYFRPSRAIEPADRQSRETGGGTA
;
A
#
# COMPACT_ATOMS: atom_id res chain seq x y z
N MET A 1 -24.00 -10.18 -17.54
CA MET A 1 -23.42 -10.94 -16.40
C MET A 1 -22.54 -9.97 -15.62
N ARG A 2 -22.95 -9.61 -14.39
CA ARG A 2 -22.30 -8.58 -13.56
C ARG A 2 -20.97 -9.11 -13.02
N THR A 3 -19.84 -8.54 -13.43
CA THR A 3 -18.54 -8.79 -12.83
C THR A 3 -18.48 -8.08 -11.48
N ARG A 4 -18.48 -8.87 -10.40
CA ARG A 4 -18.25 -8.39 -9.03
C ARG A 4 -16.89 -7.70 -8.97
N SER A 5 -16.91 -6.46 -8.50
CA SER A 5 -15.75 -5.66 -8.13
C SER A 5 -14.81 -6.50 -7.26
N ALA A 6 -13.54 -6.60 -7.66
CA ALA A 6 -12.50 -7.11 -6.79
C ALA A 6 -12.25 -6.04 -5.71
N ALA A 7 -12.93 -6.19 -4.57
CA ALA A 7 -12.67 -5.38 -3.39
C ALA A 7 -11.21 -5.58 -3.00
N SER A 8 -10.39 -4.56 -3.21
CA SER A 8 -9.04 -4.50 -2.68
C SER A 8 -9.20 -4.37 -1.18
N LEU A 9 -8.84 -5.35 -0.35
CA LEU A 9 -8.84 -5.16 1.11
C LEU A 9 -7.67 -4.28 1.58
N ARG A 10 -7.41 -3.16 0.90
CA ARG A 10 -6.69 -1.98 1.41
C ARG A 10 -7.64 -1.01 2.14
N ASP A 11 -8.88 -1.42 2.18
CA ASP A 11 -10.08 -0.65 2.42
C ASP A 11 -10.46 -0.70 3.91
N ASN A 12 -9.48 -0.37 4.75
CA ASN A 12 -9.69 -0.21 6.18
C ASN A 12 -9.44 1.24 6.52
N VAL A 13 -10.53 1.91 6.93
CA VAL A 13 -10.54 3.14 7.74
C VAL A 13 -9.39 3.13 8.76
N PHE A 14 -9.03 1.99 9.33
CA PHE A 14 -7.93 1.88 10.26
C PHE A 14 -6.53 2.14 9.70
N ALA A 15 -6.25 1.90 8.41
CA ALA A 15 -4.92 2.07 7.82
C ALA A 15 -4.40 3.53 7.82
N ALA A 16 -5.29 4.52 7.95
CA ALA A 16 -4.89 5.93 8.03
C ALA A 16 -4.26 6.30 9.40
N PHE A 17 -4.53 5.54 10.47
CA PHE A 17 -4.00 5.79 11.82
C PHE A 17 -3.29 4.59 12.44
N ILE A 18 -3.60 3.38 11.99
CA ILE A 18 -3.30 2.15 12.71
C ILE A 18 -3.02 1.03 11.71
N THR A 19 -1.75 0.68 11.57
CA THR A 19 -1.36 -0.69 11.24
C THR A 19 -0.73 -1.39 12.42
N ALA A 20 -1.53 -2.24 13.05
CA ALA A 20 -1.09 -2.92 14.23
C ALA A 20 -1.02 -4.42 14.00
N GLY A 21 0.10 -4.99 14.44
CA GLY A 21 0.27 -6.40 14.79
C GLY A 21 0.68 -7.33 13.65
N ASP A 22 1.98 -7.66 13.58
CA ASP A 22 2.41 -8.95 14.14
C ASP A 22 3.92 -8.91 14.44
N GLU A 23 4.24 -9.20 15.70
CA GLU A 23 5.56 -9.29 16.28
C GLU A 23 6.07 -10.73 16.07
N THR A 24 6.54 -11.02 14.87
CA THR A 24 7.45 -12.17 14.66
C THR A 24 8.73 -11.67 14.02
N VAL A 25 9.58 -11.11 14.89
CA VAL A 25 11.03 -11.12 14.71
C VAL A 25 11.45 -12.56 14.44
N ARG A 26 11.70 -12.90 13.18
CA ARG A 26 12.59 -14.01 12.85
C ARG A 26 13.99 -13.47 12.74
N THR A 27 14.71 -13.61 13.86
CA THR A 27 16.16 -13.72 13.90
C THR A 27 16.60 -14.82 12.93
N GLY A 28 17.37 -14.41 11.94
CA GLY A 28 18.09 -15.28 11.01
C GLY A 28 19.45 -14.64 10.76
N ALA A 29 20.39 -14.95 11.65
CA ALA A 29 21.77 -14.51 11.66
C ALA A 29 22.51 -14.78 10.34
N GLY A 30 23.57 -14.01 10.09
CA GLY A 30 24.67 -14.47 9.23
C GLY A 30 25.27 -13.44 8.27
N GLU A 31 25.90 -12.41 8.82
CA GLU A 31 27.19 -11.82 8.41
C GLU A 31 27.72 -12.06 6.98
N ARG A 32 27.85 -10.97 6.21
CA ARG A 32 29.15 -10.33 5.91
C ARG A 32 28.97 -9.15 4.94
N GLY A 33 29.44 -7.97 5.36
CA GLY A 33 29.80 -6.89 4.42
C GLY A 33 30.98 -7.30 3.53
N PRO A 34 31.35 -6.49 2.52
CA PRO A 34 31.81 -5.14 2.80
C PRO A 34 31.37 -4.05 1.80
N LEU A 35 31.49 -2.81 2.28
CA LEU A 35 31.61 -1.57 1.51
C LEU A 35 32.83 -1.61 0.56
N GLY A 36 32.74 -0.92 -0.58
CA GLY A 36 33.90 -0.58 -1.40
C GLY A 36 33.53 0.19 -2.67
N ASN A 37 33.91 1.47 -2.72
CA ASN A 37 33.89 2.32 -3.91
C ASN A 37 34.88 1.84 -5.00
N ASP A 38 34.50 2.10 -6.26
CA ASP A 38 35.20 2.32 -7.56
C ASP A 38 36.73 2.08 -7.71
N PRO A 39 37.32 1.76 -8.90
CA PRO A 39 36.99 2.24 -10.27
C PRO A 39 37.22 1.22 -11.43
N GLY A 40 37.10 1.65 -12.68
CA GLY A 40 36.96 0.80 -13.89
C GLY A 40 38.14 -0.09 -14.33
N GLY A 41 37.83 -1.06 -15.22
CA GLY A 41 38.82 -1.87 -15.94
C GLY A 41 38.29 -3.22 -16.49
N GLY A 42 37.90 -3.23 -17.77
CA GLY A 42 38.02 -4.32 -18.76
C GLY A 42 37.80 -5.81 -18.39
N GLY A 43 36.72 -6.39 -18.96
CA GLY A 43 36.85 -7.62 -19.77
C GLY A 43 36.47 -8.97 -19.16
N ALA A 44 35.20 -9.38 -19.29
CA ALA A 44 34.81 -10.77 -19.62
C ALA A 44 33.40 -10.75 -20.23
N GLY A 45 33.32 -10.82 -21.55
CA GLY A 45 32.08 -10.68 -22.32
C GLY A 45 31.08 -11.79 -22.01
N THR A 46 29.96 -11.44 -21.38
CA THR A 46 28.77 -12.28 -21.46
C THR A 46 28.30 -12.30 -22.92
N PRO A 47 28.11 -13.47 -23.57
CA PRO A 47 27.84 -13.55 -25.01
C PRO A 47 26.55 -12.81 -25.37
N ARG A 48 26.67 -11.58 -25.88
CA ARG A 48 25.53 -10.69 -26.18
C ARG A 48 24.46 -11.46 -26.98
N LEU A 49 23.19 -11.29 -26.60
CA LEU A 49 22.08 -11.87 -27.35
C LEU A 49 22.18 -11.42 -28.80
N THR A 50 21.94 -12.35 -29.73
CA THR A 50 21.81 -11.94 -31.13
C THR A 50 20.61 -10.99 -31.25
N PRO A 51 20.64 -10.03 -32.19
CA PRO A 51 19.51 -9.13 -32.43
C PRO A 51 18.18 -9.86 -32.61
N ARG A 52 18.23 -11.05 -33.24
CA ARG A 52 17.05 -11.88 -33.46
C ARG A 52 16.51 -12.53 -32.20
N GLN A 53 17.38 -13.03 -31.31
CA GLN A 53 16.96 -13.56 -30.00
C GLN A 53 16.35 -12.45 -29.13
N ALA A 54 16.90 -11.23 -29.19
CA ALA A 54 16.36 -10.07 -28.48
C ALA A 54 14.94 -9.73 -28.96
N GLN A 55 14.71 -9.65 -30.28
CA GLN A 55 13.38 -9.42 -30.87
C GLN A 55 12.36 -10.49 -30.46
N ILE A 56 12.76 -11.77 -30.49
CA ILE A 56 11.90 -12.89 -30.10
C ILE A 56 11.53 -12.80 -28.62
N LEU A 57 12.50 -12.48 -27.74
CA LEU A 57 12.26 -12.30 -26.32
C LEU A 57 11.38 -11.09 -26.01
N GLU A 58 11.52 -10.00 -26.75
CA GLU A 58 10.68 -8.81 -26.61
C GLU A 58 9.22 -9.12 -26.92
N LEU A 59 8.95 -9.78 -28.05
CA LEU A 59 7.60 -10.21 -28.42
C LEU A 59 7.04 -11.27 -27.46
N ALA A 60 7.89 -12.17 -26.96
CA ALA A 60 7.50 -13.16 -25.96
C ALA A 60 7.14 -12.54 -24.62
N ALA A 61 7.88 -11.51 -24.17
CA ALA A 61 7.60 -10.75 -22.96
C ALA A 61 6.33 -9.89 -23.08
N ALA A 62 5.94 -9.53 -24.31
CA ALA A 62 4.66 -8.91 -24.63
C ALA A 62 3.48 -9.90 -24.66
N GLY A 63 3.70 -11.19 -24.38
CA GLY A 63 2.65 -12.21 -24.25
C GLY A 63 2.31 -12.97 -25.53
N LEU A 64 3.01 -12.72 -26.65
CA LEU A 64 2.72 -13.40 -27.91
C LEU A 64 3.19 -14.86 -27.86
N SER A 65 2.40 -15.77 -28.42
CA SER A 65 2.78 -17.17 -28.64
C SER A 65 3.83 -17.31 -29.75
N ASP A 66 4.54 -18.44 -29.79
CA ASP A 66 5.57 -18.69 -30.81
C ASP A 66 5.00 -18.61 -32.24
N LYS A 67 3.72 -18.97 -32.44
CA LYS A 67 3.04 -18.86 -33.74
C LYS A 67 2.73 -17.42 -34.11
N GLU A 68 2.49 -16.54 -33.14
CA GLU A 68 2.26 -15.11 -33.37
C GLU A 68 3.58 -14.37 -33.59
N ILE A 69 4.62 -14.73 -32.83
CA ILE A 69 5.99 -14.25 -33.04
C ILE A 69 6.47 -14.62 -34.45
N ALA A 70 6.27 -15.87 -34.86
CA ALA A 70 6.61 -16.37 -36.19
C ALA A 70 5.96 -15.52 -37.30
N ARG A 71 4.64 -15.29 -37.19
CA ARG A 71 3.89 -14.45 -38.13
C ARG A 71 4.39 -13.00 -38.15
N ARG A 72 4.68 -12.42 -36.99
CA ARG A 72 5.09 -11.01 -36.87
C ARG A 72 6.51 -10.76 -37.35
N LEU A 73 7.37 -11.77 -37.29
CA LEU A 73 8.77 -11.70 -37.69
C LEU A 73 9.03 -12.31 -39.07
N ASP A 74 7.97 -12.72 -39.78
CA ASP A 74 8.00 -13.40 -41.08
C ASP A 74 8.97 -14.60 -41.11
N VAL A 75 8.82 -15.50 -40.13
CA VAL A 75 9.60 -16.73 -40.02
C VAL A 75 8.72 -17.91 -39.66
N THR A 76 9.24 -19.13 -39.81
CA THR A 76 8.51 -20.33 -39.38
C THR A 76 8.47 -20.45 -37.86
N HIS A 77 7.43 -21.10 -37.33
CA HIS A 77 7.34 -21.48 -35.92
C HIS A 77 8.56 -22.29 -35.45
N ARG A 78 9.09 -23.15 -36.33
CA ARG A 78 10.31 -23.94 -36.07
C ARG A 78 11.51 -23.03 -35.84
N THR A 79 11.66 -21.97 -36.63
CA THR A 79 12.75 -20.98 -36.49
C THR A 79 12.71 -20.29 -35.13
N VAL A 80 11.53 -19.87 -34.66
CA VAL A 80 11.36 -19.25 -33.34
C VAL A 80 11.78 -20.20 -32.22
N ARG A 81 11.34 -21.47 -32.29
CA ARG A 81 11.71 -22.51 -31.32
C ARG A 81 13.22 -22.77 -31.31
N THR A 82 13.86 -22.85 -32.46
CA THR A 82 15.32 -23.02 -32.56
C THR A 82 16.08 -21.84 -31.95
N HIS A 83 15.58 -20.60 -32.07
CA HIS A 83 16.19 -19.46 -31.38
C HIS A 83 16.08 -19.56 -29.85
N PHE A 84 14.97 -20.08 -29.33
CA PHE A 84 14.82 -20.37 -27.90
C PHE A 84 15.71 -21.50 -27.42
N GLU A 85 15.82 -22.60 -28.18
CA GLU A 85 16.69 -23.73 -27.84
C GLU A 85 18.16 -23.29 -27.75
N LYS A 86 18.65 -22.54 -28.74
CA LYS A 86 20.00 -21.94 -28.69
C LYS A 86 20.17 -20.97 -27.54
N LEU A 87 19.13 -20.21 -27.20
CA LEU A 87 19.14 -19.29 -26.06
C LEU A 87 19.26 -20.06 -24.73
N TYR A 88 18.55 -21.17 -24.58
CA TYR A 88 18.59 -22.02 -23.39
C TYR A 88 19.97 -22.63 -23.18
N GLU A 89 20.54 -23.21 -24.22
CA GLU A 89 21.87 -23.82 -24.21
C GLU A 89 22.96 -22.79 -23.88
N GLN A 90 22.94 -21.62 -24.53
CA GLN A 90 23.99 -20.61 -24.36
C GLN A 90 23.96 -19.90 -23.01
N ARG A 91 22.81 -19.89 -22.31
CA ARG A 91 22.59 -19.07 -21.12
C ARG A 91 22.18 -19.87 -19.87
N GLY A 92 22.14 -21.20 -19.95
CA GLY A 92 21.70 -22.05 -18.83
C GLY A 92 20.25 -21.79 -18.41
N ILE A 93 19.43 -21.27 -19.33
CA ILE A 93 18.03 -20.93 -19.08
C ILE A 93 17.19 -22.19 -19.33
N ARG A 94 16.37 -22.59 -18.36
CA ARG A 94 15.64 -23.86 -18.37
C ARG A 94 14.36 -23.81 -19.21
N ASN A 95 13.72 -22.65 -19.31
CA ASN A 95 12.46 -22.53 -20.02
C ASN A 95 12.15 -21.07 -20.44
N ARG A 96 11.11 -20.95 -21.27
CA ARG A 96 10.59 -19.68 -21.79
C ARG A 96 10.27 -18.68 -20.68
N ALA A 97 9.63 -19.13 -19.60
CA ALA A 97 9.24 -18.27 -18.49
C ALA A 97 10.47 -17.66 -17.79
N GLN A 98 11.51 -18.46 -17.57
CA GLN A 98 12.78 -17.99 -17.02
C GLN A 98 13.49 -17.05 -17.99
N ALA A 99 13.44 -17.32 -19.31
CA ALA A 99 13.99 -16.43 -20.33
C ALA A 99 13.31 -15.06 -20.34
N ILE A 100 11.98 -15.04 -20.26
CA ILE A 100 11.16 -13.82 -20.17
C ILE A 100 11.44 -13.09 -18.86
N ALA A 101 11.51 -13.78 -17.73
CA ALA A 101 11.78 -13.18 -16.43
C ALA A 101 13.16 -12.49 -16.39
N ILE A 102 14.19 -13.11 -16.98
CA ILE A 102 15.52 -12.53 -17.10
C ILE A 102 15.53 -11.34 -18.08
N TRP A 103 14.81 -11.46 -19.21
CA TRP A 103 14.68 -10.37 -20.19
C TRP A 103 13.98 -9.14 -19.60
N SER A 104 12.87 -9.34 -18.89
CA SER A 104 12.08 -8.28 -18.24
C SER A 104 12.79 -7.62 -17.06
N ARG A 105 13.84 -8.24 -16.51
CA ARG A 105 14.73 -7.64 -15.48
C ARG A 105 15.79 -6.72 -16.07
N ARG A 106 16.02 -6.74 -17.39
CA ARG A 106 16.90 -5.75 -18.02
C ARG A 106 16.19 -4.42 -18.07
N PRO A 107 16.86 -3.29 -17.76
CA PRO A 107 16.37 -1.99 -18.16
C PRO A 107 16.28 -2.00 -19.70
N THR A 108 15.08 -2.13 -20.24
CA THR A 108 14.84 -2.06 -21.68
C THR A 108 15.33 -0.70 -22.16
N GLN A 109 16.28 -0.67 -23.09
CA GLN A 109 16.79 0.56 -23.72
C GLN A 109 15.76 1.26 -24.64
N GLY A 110 14.47 0.91 -24.52
CA GLY A 110 13.36 1.71 -25.00
C GLY A 110 12.65 2.31 -23.79
N HIS A 111 12.67 3.63 -23.68
CA HIS A 111 11.97 4.42 -22.68
C HIS A 111 10.45 4.19 -22.83
N ARG A 112 9.90 3.11 -22.24
CA ARG A 112 8.52 3.15 -21.78
C ARG A 112 8.54 4.18 -20.65
N THR A 113 8.06 5.38 -20.94
CA THR A 113 7.86 6.44 -19.94
C THR A 113 7.02 5.82 -18.83
N ARG A 114 7.68 5.51 -17.72
CA ARG A 114 6.99 5.15 -16.49
C ARG A 114 6.13 6.36 -16.11
N PRO A 115 4.91 6.13 -15.59
CA PRO A 115 4.12 7.23 -15.07
C PRO A 115 4.94 8.07 -14.09
N ALA A 116 4.86 9.40 -14.18
CA ALA A 116 5.68 10.30 -13.35
C ALA A 116 5.38 10.12 -11.85
N ASP A 117 4.15 9.73 -11.53
CA ASP A 117 3.66 9.40 -10.20
C ASP A 117 4.03 7.97 -9.75
N GLU A 118 4.67 7.14 -10.57
CA GLU A 118 5.16 5.82 -10.15
C GLU A 118 6.16 5.98 -8.99
N CYS A 119 6.01 5.17 -7.95
CA CYS A 119 6.99 5.09 -6.88
C CYS A 119 8.26 4.41 -7.41
N PRO A 120 9.42 5.09 -7.45
CA PRO A 120 10.63 4.58 -8.09
C PRO A 120 11.36 3.54 -7.25
N TYR A 121 11.02 3.42 -5.97
CA TYR A 121 11.72 2.57 -5.01
C TYR A 121 11.21 1.12 -5.06
N PRO A 122 12.12 0.13 -4.94
CA PRO A 122 11.73 -1.28 -4.91
C PRO A 122 10.91 -1.59 -3.66
N LYS A 123 9.85 -2.39 -3.84
CA LYS A 123 9.02 -2.90 -2.74
C LYS A 123 9.37 -4.37 -2.46
N PRO A 124 9.22 -4.87 -1.22
CA PRO A 124 8.80 -4.14 -0.01
C PRO A 124 9.87 -3.14 0.45
N PHE A 125 9.46 -2.10 1.17
CA PHE A 125 10.41 -1.10 1.67
C PHE A 125 11.17 -1.68 2.86
N PRO A 126 12.51 -1.52 2.94
CA PRO A 126 13.29 -2.05 4.04
C PRO A 126 12.98 -1.31 5.35
N PRO A 127 13.23 -1.93 6.53
CA PRO A 127 13.19 -1.24 7.81
C PRO A 127 14.11 0.00 7.79
N GLY A 128 13.63 1.13 8.33
CA GLY A 128 14.40 2.38 8.35
C GLY A 128 14.56 3.07 6.99
N PHE A 129 13.83 2.65 5.95
CA PHE A 129 13.83 3.31 4.65
C PHE A 129 13.55 4.82 4.78
N ALA A 130 14.46 5.64 4.25
CA ALA A 130 14.39 7.11 4.33
C ALA A 130 14.78 7.80 3.01
N GLU A 131 14.92 7.06 1.90
CA GLU A 131 15.38 7.63 0.62
C GLU A 131 14.35 8.56 -0.04
N CYS A 132 13.07 8.41 0.31
CA CYS A 132 12.00 9.30 -0.14
C CYS A 132 11.64 10.29 0.97
N THR A 133 11.77 11.59 0.72
CA THR A 133 11.44 12.64 1.70
C THR A 133 9.96 12.72 2.05
N ALA A 134 9.10 12.19 1.18
CA ALA A 134 7.67 12.06 1.41
C ALA A 134 7.28 10.69 1.99
N TYR A 135 8.23 9.83 2.36
CA TYR A 135 7.90 8.52 2.91
C TYR A 135 7.18 8.63 4.25
N GLN A 136 6.05 7.94 4.36
CA GLN A 136 5.31 7.78 5.60
C GLN A 136 5.05 6.29 5.79
N ALA A 137 5.88 5.65 6.63
CA ALA A 137 5.86 4.22 6.84
C ALA A 137 4.51 3.75 7.39
N THR A 138 3.89 2.79 6.72
CA THR A 138 2.68 2.11 7.16
C THR A 138 2.83 0.63 6.83
N GLN A 139 2.20 -0.26 7.57
CA GLN A 139 2.18 -1.66 7.18
C GLN A 139 0.99 -1.93 6.24
N MET A 140 1.07 -3.01 5.48
CA MET A 140 -0.02 -3.58 4.72
C MET A 140 -0.05 -5.07 4.99
N ILE A 141 -1.21 -5.59 5.39
CA ILE A 141 -1.42 -7.04 5.48
C ILE A 141 -1.59 -7.56 4.05
N THR A 142 -0.71 -8.46 3.65
CA THR A 142 -0.81 -9.15 2.37
C THR A 142 -1.76 -10.32 2.50
N LEU A 143 -2.54 -10.60 1.46
CA LEU A 143 -3.52 -11.68 1.43
C LEU A 143 -3.16 -12.68 0.32
N ASP A 144 -3.50 -13.94 0.53
CA ASP A 144 -3.49 -14.95 -0.54
C ASP A 144 -4.73 -14.81 -1.45
N ILE A 145 -4.80 -15.65 -2.49
CA ILE A 145 -5.96 -15.68 -3.42
C ILE A 145 -7.28 -16.12 -2.76
N SER A 146 -7.20 -16.66 -1.54
CA SER A 146 -8.35 -17.06 -0.71
C SER A 146 -8.65 -16.02 0.39
N HIS A 147 -8.05 -14.83 0.32
CA HIS A 147 -8.18 -13.73 1.28
C HIS A 147 -7.65 -14.05 2.69
N ARG A 148 -6.71 -14.99 2.82
CA ARG A 148 -6.06 -15.29 4.09
C ARG A 148 -4.81 -14.42 4.27
N PRO A 149 -4.55 -13.87 5.47
CA PRO A 149 -3.33 -13.12 5.75
C PRO A 149 -2.07 -13.94 5.50
N LEU A 150 -1.12 -13.38 4.74
CA LEU A 150 0.22 -13.93 4.48
C LEU A 150 1.32 -13.24 5.32
N GLY A 151 0.97 -12.16 6.02
CA GLY A 151 1.87 -11.35 6.84
C GLY A 151 1.85 -9.87 6.45
N ALA A 152 2.47 -9.04 7.27
CA ALA A 152 2.56 -7.59 7.09
C ALA A 152 3.84 -7.18 6.34
N VAL A 153 3.72 -6.23 5.41
CA VAL A 153 4.86 -5.62 4.71
C VAL A 153 4.86 -4.11 4.89
N TRP A 154 6.04 -3.52 5.03
CA TRP A 154 6.18 -2.06 5.05
C TRP A 154 5.91 -1.46 3.66
N THR A 155 5.07 -0.44 3.65
CA THR A 155 4.71 0.37 2.48
C THR A 155 4.63 1.85 2.86
N CYS A 156 4.44 2.71 1.87
CA CYS A 156 4.19 4.13 2.07
C CYS A 156 2.69 4.41 2.14
N ARG A 157 2.25 5.25 3.08
CA ARG A 157 0.87 5.74 3.21
C ARG A 157 0.34 6.38 1.92
N HIS A 158 1.23 7.01 1.15
CA HIS A 158 0.86 7.72 -0.08
C HIS A 158 0.77 6.82 -1.31
N LEU A 159 0.94 5.50 -1.16
CA LEU A 159 1.02 4.59 -2.28
C LEU A 159 -0.34 3.93 -2.57
N GLU A 160 -0.87 4.15 -3.75
CA GLU A 160 -2.07 3.50 -4.26
C GLU A 160 -1.77 2.57 -5.44
N SER A 161 -2.70 1.65 -5.73
CA SER A 161 -2.63 0.82 -6.93
C SER A 161 -3.35 1.50 -8.08
N ARG A 162 -2.65 1.79 -9.17
CA ARG A 162 -3.23 2.39 -10.37
C ARG A 162 -2.98 1.50 -11.59
N LEU A 163 -3.94 1.44 -12.50
CA LEU A 163 -3.79 0.71 -13.75
C LEU A 163 -2.90 1.53 -14.69
N MET A 164 -1.90 0.88 -15.29
CA MET A 164 -1.01 1.52 -16.25
C MET A 164 -1.82 1.91 -17.49
N PRO A 165 -1.72 3.17 -17.95
CA PRO A 165 -2.45 3.63 -19.13
C PRO A 165 -2.22 2.73 -20.34
N ASN A 166 -3.28 2.48 -21.11
CA ASN A 166 -3.24 1.65 -22.32
C ASN A 166 -2.78 0.20 -22.08
N THR A 167 -3.03 -0.34 -20.88
CA THR A 167 -2.84 -1.76 -20.57
C THR A 167 -4.04 -2.29 -19.79
N ASP A 168 -4.48 -3.52 -20.07
CA ASP A 168 -5.67 -4.09 -19.42
C ASP A 168 -5.37 -4.81 -18.10
N TYR A 169 -4.09 -5.10 -17.81
CA TYR A 169 -3.73 -5.99 -16.68
C TYR A 169 -2.46 -5.58 -15.92
N ARG A 170 -1.87 -4.41 -16.20
CA ARG A 170 -0.64 -3.99 -15.52
C ARG A 170 -0.92 -2.90 -14.51
N TRP A 171 -0.76 -3.23 -13.24
CA TRP A 171 -0.87 -2.29 -12.13
C TRP A 171 0.50 -1.77 -11.73
N TYR A 172 0.55 -0.54 -11.24
CA TYR A 172 1.74 0.05 -10.65
C TYR A 172 1.38 0.76 -9.33
N GLY A 173 2.39 0.97 -8.50
CA GLY A 173 2.24 1.75 -7.28
C GLY A 173 2.39 3.24 -7.58
N ALA A 174 1.28 3.95 -7.65
CA ALA A 174 1.24 5.40 -7.83
C ALA A 174 1.35 6.12 -6.49
N CYS A 175 2.03 7.25 -6.45
CA CYS A 175 2.05 8.13 -5.29
C CYS A 175 0.96 9.19 -5.44
N VAL A 176 0.02 9.26 -4.49
CA VAL A 176 -1.09 10.24 -4.52
C VAL A 176 -0.62 11.70 -4.45
N ILE A 177 0.60 11.93 -3.94
CA ILE A 177 1.26 13.24 -3.94
C ILE A 177 1.64 13.63 -5.38
N GLY A 178 1.94 12.66 -6.25
CA GLY A 178 2.36 12.89 -7.63
C GLY A 178 3.81 12.47 -7.88
N ASP A 179 4.49 13.25 -8.71
CA ASP A 179 5.85 12.98 -9.18
C ASP A 179 6.94 13.30 -8.13
N ALA A 180 8.21 13.17 -8.53
CA ALA A 180 9.34 13.41 -7.64
C ALA A 180 9.39 14.86 -7.11
N GLU A 181 9.01 15.84 -7.93
CA GLU A 181 9.04 17.24 -7.56
C GLU A 181 7.88 17.58 -6.61
N ALA A 182 6.68 17.07 -6.91
CA ALA A 182 5.53 17.17 -6.03
C ALA A 182 5.81 16.58 -4.63
N ARG A 183 6.46 15.41 -4.56
CA ARG A 183 6.90 14.80 -3.29
C ARG A 183 7.88 15.68 -2.52
N ARG A 184 8.82 16.31 -3.21
CA ARG A 184 9.79 17.22 -2.60
C ARG A 184 9.10 18.47 -2.05
N LEU A 185 8.22 19.10 -2.82
CA LEU A 185 7.49 20.31 -2.42
C LEU A 185 6.56 20.04 -1.23
N TRP A 186 5.79 18.95 -1.26
CA TRP A 186 4.93 18.57 -0.13
C TRP A 186 5.72 18.27 1.14
N SER A 187 6.83 17.53 1.01
CA SER A 187 7.71 17.23 2.15
C SER A 187 8.29 18.51 2.76
N GLN A 188 8.66 19.48 1.92
CA GLN A 188 9.14 20.80 2.36
C GLN A 188 8.04 21.64 3.01
N SER A 189 6.81 21.61 2.49
CA SER A 189 5.70 22.38 3.08
C SER A 189 5.31 21.88 4.47
N VAL A 190 5.39 20.57 4.72
CA VAL A 190 5.10 19.99 6.05
C VAL A 190 6.31 20.05 6.97
N GLY A 191 7.52 19.87 6.42
CA GLY A 191 8.80 19.82 7.14
C GLY A 191 9.28 18.37 7.32
N PRO A 192 10.45 17.97 6.76
CA PRO A 192 10.93 16.58 6.82
C PRO A 192 11.15 16.05 8.24
N GLY A 193 11.69 16.88 9.15
CA GLY A 193 11.85 16.51 10.56
C GLY A 193 10.49 16.31 11.25
N ARG A 194 9.53 17.19 10.97
CA ARG A 194 8.15 17.07 11.46
C ARG A 194 7.50 15.78 10.98
N LEU A 195 7.67 15.43 9.70
CA LEU A 195 7.15 14.19 9.12
C LEU A 195 7.73 12.93 9.78
N TYR A 196 9.00 12.96 10.18
CA TYR A 196 9.63 11.87 10.92
C TYR A 196 8.98 11.70 12.30
N GLU A 197 8.88 12.77 13.08
CA GLU A 197 8.27 12.77 14.41
C GLU A 197 6.79 12.34 14.37
N ILE A 198 6.01 12.86 13.41
CA ILE A 198 4.63 12.41 13.18
C ILE A 198 4.60 10.91 12.88
N SER A 199 5.55 10.39 12.10
CA SER A 199 5.63 8.97 11.82
C SER A 199 5.95 8.13 13.06
N GLN A 200 6.77 8.64 14.00
CA GLN A 200 7.05 7.95 15.27
C GLN A 200 5.79 7.88 16.14
N VAL A 201 5.12 9.01 16.35
CA VAL A 201 3.86 9.05 17.13
C VAL A 201 2.80 8.14 16.51
N ARG A 202 2.68 8.12 15.17
CA ARG A 202 1.76 7.20 14.49
C ARG A 202 2.13 5.75 14.75
N GLN A 203 3.41 5.38 14.72
CA GLN A 203 3.84 4.01 15.00
C GLN A 203 3.52 3.57 16.44
N GLU A 204 3.66 4.46 17.42
CA GLU A 204 3.28 4.19 18.82
C GLU A 204 1.78 3.96 18.98
N VAL A 205 0.96 4.87 18.42
CA VAL A 205 -0.51 4.73 18.39
C VAL A 205 -0.88 3.42 17.72
N SER A 206 -0.22 3.10 16.62
CA SER A 206 -0.43 1.90 15.86
C SER A 206 -0.13 0.65 16.68
N ALA A 207 1.01 0.59 17.36
CA ALA A 207 1.40 -0.54 18.20
C ALA A 207 0.39 -0.76 19.35
N LEU A 208 -0.02 0.31 20.04
CA LEU A 208 -1.01 0.25 21.12
C LEU A 208 -2.36 -0.31 20.63
N SER A 209 -2.78 0.11 19.45
CA SER A 209 -4.13 -0.13 18.95
C SER A 209 -4.39 -1.57 18.48
N GLY A 210 -3.36 -2.37 18.22
CA GLY A 210 -3.51 -3.68 17.56
C GLY A 210 -4.31 -4.72 18.31
N PRO A 211 -3.95 -4.98 19.57
CA PRO A 211 -4.71 -5.91 20.39
C PRO A 211 -6.21 -5.54 20.45
N TYR A 212 -6.53 -4.25 20.51
CA TYR A 212 -7.90 -3.75 20.52
C TYR A 212 -8.65 -4.05 19.22
N ILE A 213 -8.02 -3.80 18.07
CA ILE A 213 -8.61 -4.08 16.75
C ILE A 213 -8.87 -5.57 16.58
N GLN A 214 -7.91 -6.41 16.96
CA GLN A 214 -8.06 -7.85 16.85
C GLN A 214 -9.28 -8.32 17.65
N ARG A 215 -9.40 -7.88 18.90
CA ARG A 215 -10.54 -8.20 19.78
C ARG A 215 -11.86 -7.70 19.18
N LEU A 216 -11.89 -6.51 18.59
CA LEU A 216 -13.09 -5.97 17.94
C LEU A 216 -13.45 -6.76 16.67
N MET A 217 -12.48 -7.18 15.86
CA MET A 217 -12.73 -8.03 14.69
C MET A 217 -13.33 -9.39 15.08
N GLU A 218 -12.83 -9.99 16.16
CA GLU A 218 -13.37 -11.23 16.71
C GLU A 218 -14.83 -11.05 17.16
N LEU A 219 -15.13 -9.98 17.91
CA LEU A 219 -16.49 -9.65 18.35
C LEU A 219 -17.43 -9.36 17.17
N LYS A 220 -16.99 -8.64 16.15
CA LYS A 220 -17.78 -8.38 14.94
C LYS A 220 -18.07 -9.65 14.14
N THR A 221 -17.10 -10.56 14.05
CA THR A 221 -17.29 -11.88 13.42
C THR A 221 -18.33 -12.70 14.19
N ALA A 222 -18.25 -12.70 15.53
CA ALA A 222 -19.24 -13.36 16.38
C ALA A 222 -20.63 -12.72 16.27
N GLN A 223 -20.71 -11.40 16.08
CA GLN A 223 -21.97 -10.67 15.87
C GLN A 223 -22.67 -11.06 14.56
N GLN A 224 -21.89 -11.36 13.51
CA GLN A 224 -22.38 -11.71 12.18
C GLN A 224 -22.64 -13.21 11.99
N ALA A 225 -22.20 -14.06 12.92
CA ALA A 225 -22.42 -15.50 12.83
C ALA A 225 -23.92 -15.82 12.85
N ALA A 226 -24.42 -16.40 11.76
CA ALA A 226 -25.80 -16.87 11.69
C ALA A 226 -26.02 -18.01 12.70
N PRO A 227 -27.21 -18.13 13.32
CA PRO A 227 -27.52 -19.28 14.16
C PRO A 227 -27.39 -20.57 13.35
N GLU A 228 -26.72 -21.58 13.93
CA GLU A 228 -26.47 -22.87 13.27
C GLU A 228 -27.76 -23.46 12.73
N ARG A 229 -27.76 -23.87 11.45
CA ARG A 229 -28.89 -24.56 10.81
C ARG A 229 -29.06 -25.92 11.47
N GLY A 230 -29.90 -25.98 12.50
CA GLY A 230 -30.23 -27.22 13.20
C GLY A 230 -30.72 -27.08 14.64
N GLY A 231 -30.52 -25.91 15.29
CA GLY A 231 -31.01 -25.65 16.65
C GLY A 231 -32.15 -24.64 16.68
N SER A 232 -33.23 -24.94 17.41
CA SER A 232 -34.29 -23.97 17.71
C SER A 232 -33.78 -22.92 18.71
N VAL A 233 -32.97 -21.96 18.25
CA VAL A 233 -32.58 -20.80 19.05
C VAL A 233 -33.75 -19.83 19.07
N SER A 234 -34.24 -19.46 20.26
CA SER A 234 -35.30 -18.47 20.41
C SER A 234 -34.84 -17.11 19.87
N VAL A 235 -35.77 -16.35 19.26
CA VAL A 235 -35.53 -14.95 18.85
C VAL A 235 -35.04 -14.12 20.03
N ALA A 236 -35.54 -14.39 21.25
CA ALA A 236 -35.10 -13.71 22.47
C ALA A 236 -33.63 -14.00 22.81
N ASP A 237 -33.19 -15.25 22.67
CA ASP A 237 -31.80 -15.65 22.93
C ASP A 237 -30.84 -15.03 21.90
N ALA A 238 -31.26 -14.98 20.63
CA ALA A 238 -30.49 -14.32 19.57
C ALA A 238 -30.36 -12.81 19.82
N GLN A 239 -31.44 -12.13 20.22
CA GLN A 239 -31.41 -10.72 20.59
C GLN A 239 -30.54 -10.46 21.83
N GLN A 240 -30.63 -11.31 22.85
CA GLN A 240 -29.82 -11.19 24.07
C GLN A 240 -28.33 -11.35 23.77
N ARG A 241 -27.96 -12.32 22.92
CA ARG A 241 -26.58 -12.50 22.45
C ARG A 241 -26.08 -11.27 21.68
N ALA A 242 -26.88 -10.73 20.76
CA ALA A 242 -26.51 -9.53 20.00
C ALA A 242 -26.29 -8.31 20.92
N ARG A 243 -27.13 -8.13 21.94
CA ARG A 243 -26.95 -7.07 22.95
C ARG A 243 -25.69 -7.27 23.77
N ALA A 244 -25.41 -8.50 24.21
CA ALA A 244 -24.20 -8.82 24.97
C ALA A 244 -22.92 -8.52 24.16
N ILE A 245 -22.87 -8.92 22.89
CA ILE A 245 -21.74 -8.62 22.00
C ILE A 245 -21.58 -7.11 21.79
N SER A 246 -22.68 -6.39 21.60
CA SER A 246 -22.64 -4.92 21.46
C SER A 246 -22.10 -4.24 22.73
N HIS A 247 -22.47 -4.73 23.90
CA HIS A 247 -21.92 -4.24 25.18
C HIS A 247 -20.41 -4.54 25.30
N GLN A 248 -19.96 -5.73 24.89
CA GLN A 248 -18.54 -6.08 24.86
C GLN A 248 -17.76 -5.17 23.90
N ILE A 249 -18.30 -4.89 22.71
CA ILE A 249 -17.69 -3.96 21.75
C ILE A 249 -17.48 -2.59 22.39
N ASN A 250 -18.51 -2.03 23.03
CA ASN A 250 -18.41 -0.73 23.70
C ASN A 250 -17.36 -0.74 24.82
N GLY A 251 -17.29 -1.81 25.62
CA GLY A 251 -16.25 -1.95 26.65
C GLY A 251 -14.84 -1.91 26.07
N VAL A 252 -14.60 -2.59 24.94
CA VAL A 252 -13.30 -2.57 24.26
C VAL A 252 -12.97 -1.18 23.70
N VAL A 253 -13.97 -0.46 23.17
CA VAL A 253 -13.79 0.92 22.70
C VAL A 253 -13.42 1.86 23.85
N ASP A 254 -14.06 1.71 25.01
CA ASP A 254 -13.79 2.57 26.17
C ASP A 254 -12.40 2.31 26.77
N GLU A 255 -11.99 1.04 26.87
CA GLU A 255 -10.62 0.64 27.23
C GLU A 255 -9.61 1.25 26.24
N PHE A 256 -9.83 1.06 24.94
CA PHE A 256 -8.98 1.62 23.87
C PHE A 256 -8.83 3.14 23.96
N MET A 257 -9.95 3.86 24.09
CA MET A 257 -9.93 5.33 24.16
C MET A 257 -9.23 5.85 25.42
N THR A 258 -9.31 5.11 26.52
CA THR A 258 -8.60 5.43 27.77
C THR A 258 -7.08 5.31 27.59
N ASP A 259 -6.62 4.20 27.02
CA ASP A 259 -5.19 3.96 26.78
C ASP A 259 -4.61 4.93 25.75
N ILE A 260 -5.35 5.21 24.68
CA ILE A 260 -4.97 6.22 23.68
C ILE A 260 -4.86 7.60 24.32
N ALA A 261 -5.82 7.98 25.16
CA ALA A 261 -5.79 9.25 25.86
C ALA A 261 -4.56 9.38 26.75
N HIS A 262 -4.21 8.30 27.46
CA HIS A 262 -2.98 8.25 28.25
C HIS A 262 -1.73 8.43 27.37
N LEU A 263 -1.59 7.65 26.30
CA LEU A 263 -0.45 7.73 25.38
C LEU A 263 -0.30 9.13 24.77
N LEU A 264 -1.38 9.71 24.25
CA LEU A 264 -1.32 11.04 23.64
C LEU A 264 -1.07 12.14 24.69
N GLN A 265 -1.52 11.95 25.93
CA GLN A 265 -1.21 12.87 27.04
C GLN A 265 0.28 12.81 27.41
N GLU A 266 0.88 11.62 27.47
CA GLU A 266 2.33 11.46 27.68
C GLU A 266 3.15 12.09 26.55
N ARG A 267 2.64 12.03 25.32
CA ARG A 267 3.25 12.65 24.13
C ARG A 267 2.83 14.11 23.90
N LYS A 268 2.11 14.75 24.83
CA LYS A 268 1.57 16.10 24.64
C LYS A 268 2.60 17.13 24.20
N ALA A 269 3.79 17.13 24.80
CA ALA A 269 4.85 18.08 24.45
C ALA A 269 5.32 17.93 22.99
N VAL A 270 5.43 16.69 22.50
CA VAL A 270 5.76 16.40 21.10
C VAL A 270 4.60 16.81 20.20
N LEU A 271 3.37 16.46 20.54
CA LEU A 271 2.18 16.85 19.79
C LEU A 271 2.04 18.36 19.63
N ASP A 272 2.31 19.13 20.69
CA ASP A 272 2.28 20.60 20.66
C ASP A 272 3.35 21.15 19.70
N GLN A 273 4.58 20.61 19.70
CA GLN A 273 5.64 20.97 18.74
C GLN A 273 5.27 20.64 17.30
N LEU A 274 4.47 19.59 17.09
CA LEU A 274 3.98 19.17 15.77
C LEU A 274 2.70 19.91 15.35
N HIS A 275 2.21 20.86 16.14
CA HIS A 275 0.90 21.51 16.00
C HIS A 275 -0.25 20.51 15.76
N LEU A 276 -0.24 19.41 16.52
CA LEU A 276 -1.29 18.40 16.54
C LEU A 276 -2.04 18.50 17.86
N PRO A 277 -3.10 19.32 17.98
CA PRO A 277 -3.77 19.53 19.26
C PRO A 277 -4.31 18.21 19.81
N LEU A 278 -3.98 17.90 21.08
CA LEU A 278 -4.40 16.66 21.74
C LEU A 278 -5.89 16.36 21.57
N ARG A 279 -6.75 17.38 21.77
CA ARG A 279 -8.21 17.26 21.62
C ARG A 279 -8.60 16.87 20.18
N ALA A 280 -7.96 17.45 19.18
CA ALA A 280 -8.23 17.16 17.78
C ALA A 280 -7.80 15.72 17.43
N CYS A 281 -6.64 15.27 17.93
CA CYS A 281 -6.17 13.89 17.78
C CYS A 281 -7.15 12.88 18.41
N LEU A 282 -7.61 13.14 19.65
CA LEU A 282 -8.57 12.27 20.32
C LEU A 282 -9.91 12.20 19.59
N GLN A 283 -10.41 13.33 19.11
CA GLN A 283 -11.66 13.37 18.36
C GLN A 283 -11.54 12.61 17.03
N LEU A 284 -10.40 12.75 16.34
CA LEU A 284 -10.12 12.01 15.12
C LEU A 284 -10.08 10.49 15.37
N ILE A 285 -9.39 10.05 16.42
CA ILE A 285 -9.34 8.61 16.77
C ILE A 285 -10.72 8.10 17.19
N ARG A 286 -11.51 8.89 17.92
CA ARG A 286 -12.89 8.53 18.29
C ARG A 286 -13.76 8.29 17.06
N ILE A 287 -13.70 9.19 16.07
CA ILE A 287 -14.43 9.02 14.81
C ILE A 287 -13.94 7.79 14.04
N ALA A 288 -12.63 7.52 14.05
CA ALA A 288 -12.04 6.33 13.45
C ALA A 288 -12.64 5.04 14.01
N ILE A 289 -12.61 4.91 15.34
CA ILE A 289 -13.06 3.70 16.04
C ILE A 289 -14.58 3.53 15.94
N ASP A 290 -15.35 4.61 16.08
CA ASP A 290 -16.81 4.55 15.96
C ASP A 290 -17.22 4.13 14.55
N ARG A 291 -16.55 4.66 13.51
CA ARG A 291 -16.76 4.25 12.12
C ARG A 291 -16.41 2.78 11.90
N PHE A 292 -15.27 2.33 12.44
CA PHE A 292 -14.87 0.93 12.35
C PHE A 292 -15.86 0.00 13.03
N VAL A 293 -16.43 0.38 14.18
CA VAL A 293 -17.45 -0.43 14.85
C VAL A 293 -18.74 -0.48 14.04
N GLN A 294 -19.19 0.64 13.50
CA GLN A 294 -20.47 0.77 12.80
C GLN A 294 -20.47 0.18 11.38
N GLN A 295 -19.35 0.25 10.66
CA GLN A 295 -19.29 -0.13 9.23
C GLN A 295 -18.77 -1.55 8.99
N GLY A 296 -19.05 -2.11 7.80
CA GLY A 296 -18.50 -3.40 7.35
C GLY A 296 -17.01 -3.32 6.99
N LEU A 297 -16.35 -4.49 6.88
CA LEU A 297 -14.89 -4.65 6.63
C LEU A 297 -14.41 -4.19 5.22
N THR A 298 -15.17 -3.38 4.48
CA THR A 298 -15.07 -3.31 3.00
C THR A 298 -15.11 -1.89 2.40
N GLU A 299 -14.88 -0.82 3.17
CA GLU A 299 -14.92 0.55 2.60
C GLU A 299 -13.54 1.13 2.23
N PRO A 300 -13.33 1.62 0.98
CA PRO A 300 -11.99 1.80 0.42
C PRO A 300 -11.17 3.00 0.83
N GLU A 301 -11.82 4.03 1.34
CA GLU A 301 -11.17 5.32 1.37
C GLU A 301 -11.74 6.11 2.53
N TRP A 302 -10.93 6.23 3.59
CA TRP A 302 -11.24 7.14 4.67
C TRP A 302 -10.35 8.37 4.54
N GLU A 303 -10.99 9.47 4.20
CA GLU A 303 -10.44 10.80 4.41
C GLU A 303 -10.90 11.36 5.76
N VAL A 304 -10.02 12.13 6.40
CA VAL A 304 -10.37 12.86 7.62
C VAL A 304 -11.54 13.81 7.29
N PRO A 305 -12.67 13.74 8.03
CA PRO A 305 -13.82 14.61 7.79
C PRO A 305 -13.45 16.09 7.91
N ASP A 306 -14.08 16.95 7.10
CA ASP A 306 -13.80 18.41 7.12
C ASP A 306 -14.03 19.01 8.51
N GLU A 307 -15.09 18.58 9.21
CA GLU A 307 -15.39 18.99 10.59
C GLU A 307 -14.21 18.74 11.56
N VAL A 308 -13.47 17.65 11.39
CA VAL A 308 -12.29 17.34 12.20
C VAL A 308 -11.07 18.10 11.71
N LEU A 309 -10.91 18.25 10.39
CA LEU A 309 -9.80 19.02 9.80
C LEU A 309 -9.78 20.47 10.27
N THR A 310 -10.95 21.08 10.52
CA THR A 310 -11.02 22.46 11.03
C THR A 310 -10.41 22.61 12.43
N LEU A 311 -10.34 21.52 13.21
CA LEU A 311 -9.70 21.51 14.54
C LEU A 311 -8.16 21.55 14.45
N PHE A 312 -7.61 21.26 13.28
CA PHE A 312 -6.18 21.32 13.03
C PHE A 312 -5.79 22.69 12.42
N PRO A 313 -4.65 23.26 12.82
CA PRO A 313 -4.10 24.47 12.19
C PRO A 313 -3.82 24.29 10.70
N ASP A 314 -3.84 25.37 9.92
CA ASP A 314 -3.75 25.31 8.45
C ASP A 314 -2.46 24.66 7.95
N ASP A 315 -1.35 24.85 8.67
CA ASP A 315 -0.03 24.33 8.31
C ASP A 315 0.03 22.80 8.32
N ILE A 316 -0.81 22.13 9.12
CA ILE A 316 -0.86 20.66 9.20
C ILE A 316 -2.02 20.04 8.41
N ARG A 317 -2.97 20.83 7.89
CA ARG A 317 -4.08 20.28 7.08
C ARG A 317 -3.58 19.59 5.80
N SER A 318 -2.51 20.11 5.21
CA SER A 318 -1.84 19.54 4.01
C SER A 318 -1.27 18.13 4.26
N TYR A 319 -0.96 17.79 5.51
CA TYR A 319 -0.53 16.45 5.91
C TYR A 319 -1.66 15.43 5.77
N PHE A 320 -2.90 15.80 6.13
CA PHE A 320 -4.06 14.91 6.07
C PHE A 320 -4.64 14.76 4.66
N ARG A 321 -4.47 15.78 3.79
CA ARG A 321 -4.90 15.76 2.39
C ARG A 321 -3.75 16.05 1.41
N PRO A 322 -2.82 15.10 1.24
CA PRO A 322 -1.62 15.30 0.41
C PRO A 322 -1.94 15.59 -1.06
N SER A 323 -2.99 15.00 -1.61
CA SER A 323 -3.41 15.15 -3.01
C SER A 323 -3.92 16.57 -3.33
N ARG A 324 -4.58 17.23 -2.37
CA ARG A 324 -5.12 18.60 -2.53
C ARG A 324 -4.08 19.70 -2.26
N ALA A 325 -2.99 19.36 -1.58
CA ALA A 325 -1.94 20.31 -1.19
C ALA A 325 -1.10 20.83 -2.37
N ILE A 326 -1.14 20.15 -3.52
CA ILE A 326 -0.32 20.46 -4.71
C ILE A 326 -1.17 20.87 -5.91
N GLU A 327 -2.50 20.89 -5.78
CA GLU A 327 -3.34 21.43 -6.85
C GLU A 327 -3.05 22.93 -7.01
N PRO A 328 -2.74 23.41 -8.23
CA PRO A 328 -2.56 24.84 -8.46
C PRO A 328 -3.85 25.58 -8.07
N ALA A 329 -3.70 26.72 -7.37
CA ALA A 329 -4.78 27.50 -6.78
C ALA A 329 -5.96 27.80 -7.73
N ASP A 330 -5.72 27.82 -9.04
CA ASP A 330 -6.73 28.04 -10.09
C ASP A 330 -7.78 26.91 -10.22
N ARG A 331 -7.55 25.71 -9.67
CA ARG A 331 -8.52 24.61 -9.74
C ARG A 331 -9.43 24.49 -8.51
N GLN A 332 -8.97 24.96 -7.35
CA GLN A 332 -9.73 24.92 -6.09
C GLN A 332 -10.99 25.80 -6.14
N SER A 333 -11.03 26.82 -6.99
CA SER A 333 -12.19 27.70 -7.18
C SER A 333 -13.30 27.12 -8.08
N ARG A 334 -13.05 25.98 -8.76
CA ARG A 334 -14.05 25.38 -9.67
C ARG A 334 -14.96 24.35 -9.02
N GLU A 335 -14.54 23.72 -7.91
CA GLU A 335 -15.38 22.74 -7.21
C GLU A 335 -16.33 23.37 -6.19
N THR A 336 -16.04 24.58 -5.71
CA THR A 336 -16.94 25.33 -4.80
C THR A 336 -18.01 26.15 -5.52
N GLY A 337 -17.96 26.26 -6.85
CA GLY A 337 -18.88 27.06 -7.67
C GLY A 337 -19.87 26.28 -8.54
N GLY A 338 -19.97 24.96 -8.38
CA GLY A 338 -20.79 24.08 -9.24
C GLY A 338 -22.12 23.65 -8.63
N GLY A 339 -22.91 24.59 -8.11
CA GLY A 339 -24.21 24.28 -7.50
C GLY A 339 -25.11 25.49 -7.38
N THR A 340 -25.68 25.95 -8.50
CA THR A 340 -27.04 26.50 -8.66
C THR A 340 -27.15 27.25 -9.99
N ALA A 341 -27.87 26.66 -10.94
CA ALA A 341 -28.73 27.33 -11.90
C ALA A 341 -29.74 26.31 -12.43
#